data_AF-A0A351MFJ2-F1
#
_entry.id   AF-A0A351MFJ2-F1
#
_cell.length_a   1.000
_cell.length_b   1.000
_cell.length_c   1.000
_cell.angle_alpha   90.00
_cell.angle_beta   90.00
_cell.angle_gamma   90.00
#
_symmetry.space_group_name_H-M   'P 1'
#
loop_
_entity.id
_entity.type
_entity.pdbx_description
1 polymer ?
#
loop_
_entity_poly.entity_id
_entity_poly.type
_entity_poly.pdbx_seq_one_letter_code
_entity_poly.pdbx_strand_id
1 'polypeptide(L)'
;MPDIPGSLILESDYAEIAEPGLKTFLGNVEATKEDLALKGDRLVHDDAAGIIDLLGSARMWNEGLAWQGEHARAWLDEERTLLERGRYLLRETGGHGSAERIEDDPTRQITELE
;
A
#
# COMPACT_ATOMS: atom_id res chain seq x y z
N MET A 1 -12.91 6.29 -17.00
CA MET A 1 -11.66 6.27 -17.79
C MET A 1 -11.32 4.82 -18.08
N PRO A 2 -10.75 4.46 -19.24
CA PRO A 2 -10.26 3.10 -19.44
C PRO A 2 -9.07 2.85 -18.50
N ASP A 3 -9.08 1.69 -17.87
CA ASP A 3 -7.98 1.18 -17.06
C ASP A 3 -6.78 0.90 -17.97
N ILE A 4 -5.62 1.49 -17.69
CA ILE A 4 -4.39 1.25 -18.43
C ILE A 4 -3.61 0.19 -17.64
N PRO A 5 -3.35 -1.01 -18.20
CA PRO A 5 -2.64 -2.06 -17.49
C PRO A 5 -1.33 -1.56 -16.87
N GLY A 6 -1.10 -1.89 -15.59
CA GLY A 6 0.06 -1.47 -14.82
C GLY A 6 0.03 -0.01 -14.32
N SER A 7 -1.05 0.74 -14.58
CA SER A 7 -1.18 2.11 -14.08
C SER A 7 -1.62 2.16 -12.63
N LEU A 8 -1.05 3.10 -11.90
CA LEU A 8 -1.51 3.46 -10.56
C LEU A 8 -2.76 4.34 -10.67
N ILE A 9 -3.86 3.91 -10.06
CA ILE A 9 -5.09 4.68 -9.90
C ILE A 9 -5.13 5.21 -8.47
N LEU A 10 -5.39 6.51 -8.31
CA LEU A 10 -5.50 7.18 -7.02
C LEU A 10 -6.84 7.92 -6.93
N GLU A 11 -7.61 7.62 -5.88
CA GLU A 11 -8.87 8.28 -5.55
C GLU A 11 -8.81 8.86 -4.13
N SER A 12 -9.35 10.06 -3.94
CA SER A 12 -9.32 10.77 -2.66
C SER A 12 -10.31 11.93 -2.64
N ASP A 13 -10.65 12.41 -1.44
CA ASP A 13 -11.45 13.62 -1.27
C ASP A 13 -10.66 14.89 -1.68
N TYR A 14 -9.36 14.93 -1.36
CA TYR A 14 -8.49 16.07 -1.63
C TYR A 14 -7.11 15.62 -2.11
N ALA A 15 -6.52 16.39 -3.03
CA ALA A 15 -5.15 16.22 -3.48
C ALA A 15 -4.40 17.55 -3.45
N GLU A 16 -3.18 17.53 -2.93
CA GLU A 16 -2.25 18.64 -2.87
C GLU A 16 -0.93 18.23 -3.53
N ILE A 17 -0.36 19.14 -4.33
CA ILE A 17 0.96 18.97 -4.92
C ILE A 17 1.90 19.89 -4.13
N ALA A 18 2.70 19.32 -3.24
CA ALA A 18 3.62 20.09 -2.42
C ALA A 18 4.78 20.62 -3.27
N GLU A 19 5.36 19.74 -4.08
CA GLU A 19 6.46 20.02 -5.00
C GLU A 19 6.35 19.13 -6.25
N PRO A 20 7.02 19.44 -7.36
CA PRO A 20 7.04 18.58 -8.53
C PRO A 20 7.45 17.15 -8.17
N GLY A 21 6.56 16.18 -8.43
CA GLY A 21 6.80 14.77 -8.13
C GLY A 21 6.35 14.31 -6.73
N LEU A 22 6.01 15.22 -5.81
CA LEU A 22 5.53 14.88 -4.46
C LEU A 22 4.07 15.31 -4.28
N LYS A 23 3.18 14.32 -4.20
CA LYS A 23 1.72 14.53 -4.10
C LYS A 23 1.22 13.99 -2.77
N THR A 24 0.36 14.74 -2.11
CA THR A 24 -0.34 14.32 -0.89
C THR A 24 -1.83 14.21 -1.17
N PHE A 25 -2.43 13.08 -0.80
CA PHE A 25 -3.86 12.82 -0.91
C PHE A 25 -4.44 12.64 0.49
N LEU A 26 -5.62 13.20 0.70
CA LEU A 26 -6.27 13.25 2.02
C LEU A 26 -7.75 12.90 1.89
N GLY A 27 -8.24 12.15 2.89
CA GLY A 27 -9.65 11.78 3.01
C GLY A 27 -10.01 10.60 2.11
N ASN A 28 -10.38 9.48 2.73
CA ASN A 28 -10.82 8.25 2.08
C ASN A 28 -9.93 7.85 0.89
N VAL A 29 -8.61 7.85 1.10
CA VAL A 29 -7.68 7.63 0.01
C VAL A 29 -7.66 6.17 -0.37
N GLU A 30 -7.78 5.89 -1.66
CA GLU A 30 -7.65 4.57 -2.25
C GLU A 30 -6.59 4.62 -3.36
N ALA A 31 -5.68 3.65 -3.35
CA ALA A 31 -4.67 3.48 -4.38
C ALA A 31 -4.70 2.03 -4.89
N THR A 32 -4.75 1.87 -6.21
CA THR A 32 -4.79 0.54 -6.83
C THR A 32 -3.78 0.46 -7.95
N LYS A 33 -2.95 -0.57 -7.96
CA LYS A 33 -2.03 -0.92 -9.05
C LYS A 33 -1.99 -2.43 -9.16
N GLU A 34 -2.43 -2.95 -10.30
CA GLU A 34 -2.50 -4.40 -10.54
C GLU A 34 -3.33 -5.13 -9.46
N ASP A 35 -2.73 -6.05 -8.69
CA ASP A 35 -3.38 -6.76 -7.59
C ASP A 35 -3.24 -6.05 -6.24
N LEU A 36 -2.37 -5.04 -6.14
CA LEU A 36 -2.17 -4.26 -4.93
C LEU A 36 -3.25 -3.18 -4.80
N ALA A 37 -3.94 -3.20 -3.66
CA ALA A 37 -4.83 -2.12 -3.26
C ALA A 37 -4.52 -1.64 -1.84
N LEU A 38 -4.50 -0.32 -1.69
CA LEU A 38 -4.21 0.40 -0.46
C LEU A 38 -5.37 1.34 -0.13
N LYS A 39 -5.74 1.43 1.15
CA LYS A 39 -6.76 2.38 1.62
C LYS A 39 -6.43 2.96 2.99
N GLY A 40 -6.57 4.27 3.16
CA GLY A 40 -6.29 4.94 4.42
C GLY A 40 -6.70 6.41 4.45
N ASP A 41 -6.19 7.12 5.45
CA ASP A 41 -6.60 8.51 5.72
C ASP A 41 -5.75 9.54 4.96
N ARG A 42 -4.45 9.25 4.77
CA ARG A 42 -3.50 10.09 4.04
C ARG A 42 -2.53 9.25 3.23
N LEU A 43 -2.30 9.64 1.97
CA LEU A 43 -1.30 9.04 1.10
C LEU A 43 -0.30 10.10 0.64
N VAL A 44 0.99 9.78 0.69
CA VAL A 44 2.05 10.57 0.05
C VAL A 44 2.65 9.75 -1.08
N HIS A 45 2.67 10.31 -2.29
CA HIS A 45 3.24 9.68 -3.47
C HIS A 45 4.46 10.48 -3.93
N ASP A 46 5.61 9.81 -3.96
CA ASP A 46 6.84 10.31 -4.55
C ASP A 46 7.04 9.66 -5.92
N ASP A 47 6.72 10.41 -6.98
CA ASP A 47 6.84 9.97 -8.37
C ASP A 47 8.29 9.62 -8.75
N ALA A 48 9.29 10.29 -8.15
CA ALA A 48 10.70 10.09 -8.51
C ALA A 48 11.31 8.85 -7.83
N ALA A 49 10.85 8.56 -6.61
CA ALA A 49 11.26 7.36 -5.88
C ALA A 49 10.38 6.14 -6.18
N GLY A 50 9.20 6.33 -6.80
CA GLY A 50 8.23 5.25 -7.01
C GLY A 50 7.65 4.73 -5.69
N ILE A 51 7.48 5.62 -4.69
CA ILE A 51 7.07 5.26 -3.33
C ILE A 51 5.68 5.81 -3.00
N ILE A 52 4.87 4.96 -2.38
CA ILE A 52 3.63 5.36 -1.70
C ILE A 52 3.79 5.15 -0.21
N ASP A 53 3.52 6.19 0.58
CA ASP A 53 3.35 6.12 2.03
C ASP A 53 1.90 6.36 2.41
N LEU A 54 1.26 5.36 3.00
CA LEU A 54 -0.13 5.40 3.45
C LEU A 54 -0.18 5.40 4.98
N LEU A 55 -0.83 6.42 5.54
CA LEU A 55 -0.89 6.67 6.98
C LEU A 55 -2.34 6.78 7.44
N GLY A 56 -2.60 6.26 8.64
CA GLY A 56 -3.89 6.36 9.31
C GLY A 56 -4.89 5.34 8.76
N SER A 57 -5.39 4.50 9.67
CA SER A 57 -6.36 3.43 9.35
C SER A 57 -5.97 2.60 8.13
N ALA A 58 -4.65 2.40 7.92
CA ALA A 58 -4.10 1.86 6.70
C ALA A 58 -4.54 0.41 6.51
N ARG A 59 -4.98 0.09 5.30
CA ARG A 59 -5.37 -1.23 4.86
C ARG A 59 -4.67 -1.53 3.56
N MET A 60 -4.22 -2.76 3.44
CA MET A 60 -3.61 -3.28 2.23
C MET A 60 -4.25 -4.63 1.93
N TRP A 61 -4.51 -4.92 0.67
CA TRP A 61 -4.83 -6.27 0.22
C TRP A 61 -4.25 -6.53 -1.16
N ASN A 62 -3.70 -7.73 -1.32
CA ASN A 62 -3.25 -8.30 -2.59
C ASN A 62 -3.73 -9.76 -2.69
N GLU A 63 -3.22 -10.54 -3.64
CA GLU A 63 -3.63 -11.95 -3.78
C GLU A 63 -3.29 -12.79 -2.54
N GLY A 64 -2.12 -12.59 -1.94
CA GLY A 64 -1.59 -13.42 -0.85
C GLY A 64 -1.94 -12.95 0.56
N LEU A 65 -2.13 -11.64 0.76
CA LEU A 65 -2.15 -11.00 2.06
C LEU A 65 -3.25 -9.94 2.14
N ALA A 66 -3.97 -9.93 3.26
CA ALA A 66 -4.77 -8.79 3.69
C ALA A 66 -4.22 -8.27 5.02
N TRP A 67 -4.09 -6.96 5.15
CA TRP A 67 -3.49 -6.33 6.31
C TRP A 67 -4.22 -5.04 6.70
N GLN A 68 -4.23 -4.76 8.00
CA GLN A 68 -4.72 -3.51 8.56
C GLN A 68 -3.82 -3.05 9.72
N GLY A 69 -3.35 -1.80 9.68
CA GLY A 69 -2.52 -1.21 10.73
C GLY A 69 -2.37 0.31 10.62
N GLU A 70 -1.26 0.83 11.10
CA GLU A 70 -1.04 2.28 11.22
C GLU A 70 -0.38 2.90 9.97
N HIS A 71 0.56 2.18 9.37
CA HIS A 71 1.39 2.68 8.29
C HIS A 71 1.72 1.57 7.29
N ALA A 72 1.57 1.87 6.01
CA ALA A 72 2.01 1.02 4.91
C ALA A 72 2.86 1.83 3.94
N ARG A 73 4.01 1.29 3.56
CA ARG A 73 4.85 1.81 2.48
C ARG A 73 4.89 0.81 1.34
N ALA A 74 4.76 1.28 0.11
CA ALA A 74 4.90 0.47 -1.10
C ALA A 74 5.97 1.07 -2.03
N TRP A 75 6.89 0.23 -2.50
CA TRP A 75 7.84 0.55 -3.57
C TRP A 75 7.28 -0.03 -4.87
N LEU A 76 6.67 0.82 -5.68
CA LEU A 76 5.85 0.42 -6.83
C LEU A 76 6.64 -0.28 -7.95
N ASP A 77 7.93 0.03 -8.08
CA ASP A 77 8.81 -0.56 -9.10
C ASP A 77 9.42 -1.89 -8.65
N GLU A 78 9.52 -2.11 -7.33
CA GLU A 78 10.04 -3.34 -6.73
C GLU A 78 8.92 -4.30 -6.31
N GLU A 79 7.66 -3.86 -6.40
CA GLU A 79 6.46 -4.57 -5.91
C GLU A 79 6.56 -4.94 -4.43
N ARG A 80 7.37 -4.21 -3.66
CA ARG A 80 7.58 -4.46 -2.22
C ARG A 80 6.66 -3.63 -1.35
N THR A 81 6.26 -4.20 -0.22
CA THR A 81 5.57 -3.46 0.83
C THR A 81 6.21 -3.64 2.20
N LEU A 82 6.11 -2.59 3.01
CA LEU A 82 6.43 -2.58 4.44
C LEU A 82 5.17 -2.16 5.18
N LEU A 83 4.71 -3.00 6.10
CA LEU A 83 3.45 -2.81 6.83
C LEU A 83 3.74 -2.82 8.33
N GLU A 84 3.34 -1.77 9.04
CA GLU A 84 3.74 -1.56 10.43
C GLU A 84 2.55 -1.51 11.39
N ARG A 85 2.70 -2.21 12.52
CA ARG A 85 1.76 -2.23 13.66
C ARG A 85 0.36 -2.60 13.22
N GLY A 86 0.19 -3.84 12.78
CA GLY A 86 -1.07 -4.28 12.20
C GLY A 86 -1.40 -5.75 12.39
N ARG A 87 -2.59 -6.08 11.92
CA ARG A 87 -3.10 -7.46 11.86
C ARG A 87 -3.09 -7.92 10.43
N TYR A 88 -2.78 -9.19 10.22
CA TYR A 88 -2.68 -9.80 8.91
C TYR A 88 -3.57 -11.03 8.79
N LEU A 89 -3.93 -11.35 7.55
CA LEU A 89 -4.56 -12.59 7.11
C LEU A 89 -3.87 -13.02 5.80
N LEU A 90 -3.17 -14.15 5.87
CA LEU A 90 -2.64 -14.87 4.72
C LEU A 90 -3.80 -15.57 4.02
N ARG A 91 -4.11 -15.16 2.80
CA ARG A 91 -5.35 -15.55 2.12
C ARG A 91 -5.34 -16.99 1.63
N GLU A 92 -4.17 -17.52 1.28
CA GLU A 92 -4.03 -18.89 0.80
C GLU A 92 -4.14 -19.93 1.92
N THR A 93 -3.52 -19.65 3.07
CA THR A 93 -3.43 -20.59 4.19
C THR A 93 -4.47 -20.33 5.27
N GLY A 94 -5.11 -19.17 5.25
CA GLY A 94 -5.97 -18.69 6.34
C GLY A 94 -5.22 -18.30 7.61
N GLY A 95 -3.88 -18.32 7.59
CA GLY A 95 -3.05 -17.92 8.72
C GLY A 95 -3.29 -16.45 9.05
N HIS A 96 -3.49 -16.13 10.32
CA HIS A 96 -3.76 -14.75 10.74
C HIS A 96 -3.01 -14.44 12.03
N GLY A 97 -2.75 -13.16 12.26
CA GLY A 97 -2.02 -12.73 13.45
C GLY A 97 -1.88 -11.22 13.52
N SER A 98 -0.95 -10.79 14.37
CA SER A 98 -0.47 -9.43 14.48
C SER A 98 1.05 -9.43 14.37
N ALA A 99 1.59 -8.39 13.75
CA ALA A 99 3.03 -8.18 13.64
C ALA A 99 3.33 -6.69 13.84
N GLU A 100 4.47 -6.40 14.46
CA GLU A 100 4.97 -5.03 14.53
C GLU A 100 5.45 -4.58 13.16
N ARG A 101 5.98 -5.52 12.37
CA ARG A 101 6.48 -5.28 11.02
C ARG A 101 6.20 -6.48 10.11
N ILE A 102 5.75 -6.20 8.90
CA ILE A 102 5.65 -7.15 7.80
C ILE A 102 6.39 -6.59 6.60
N GLU A 103 7.32 -7.34 6.05
CA GLU A 103 7.91 -7.06 4.74
C GLU A 103 7.40 -8.10 3.75
N ASP A 104 6.78 -7.65 2.67
CA ASP A 104 6.26 -8.50 1.61
C ASP A 104 7.01 -8.18 0.31
N ASP A 105 7.70 -9.19 -0.23
CA ASP A 105 8.35 -9.18 -1.54
C ASP A 105 7.80 -10.34 -2.40
N PRO A 106 6.72 -10.10 -3.16
CA PRO A 106 6.10 -11.12 -4.00
C PRO A 106 7.02 -11.57 -5.14
N THR A 107 7.92 -10.71 -5.62
CA THR A 107 8.89 -11.06 -6.67
C THR A 107 9.86 -12.15 -6.21
N ARG A 108 10.12 -12.21 -4.90
CA ARG A 108 10.97 -13.23 -4.26
C ARG A 108 10.19 -14.31 -3.53
N GLN A 109 8.87 -14.18 -3.43
CA GLN A 109 7.99 -15.04 -2.61
C GLN A 109 8.43 -15.06 -1.13
N ILE A 110 8.81 -13.90 -0.60
CA ILE A 110 9.27 -13.74 0.78
C ILE A 110 8.30 -12.83 1.53
N THR A 111 7.75 -13.33 2.63
CA THR A 111 7.04 -12.52 3.62
C THR A 111 7.71 -12.72 4.97
N GLU A 112 8.26 -11.66 5.55
CA GLU A 112 8.90 -11.67 6.88
C GLU A 112 7.99 -10.97 7.89
N LEU A 113 7.85 -11.56 9.08
CA LEU A 113 6.99 -11.09 10.17
C LEU A 113 7.85 -10.92 11.43
N GLU A 114 7.91 -9.70 11.97
CA GLU A 114 8.59 -9.39 13.23
C GLU A 114 7.61 -8.94 14.34
#